data_AF-A0A7C5UIV9-F1
#
_entry.id   AF-A0A7C5UIV9-F1
#
_cell.length_a   1.000
_cell.length_b   1.000
_cell.length_c   1.000
_cell.angle_alpha   90.00
_cell.angle_beta   90.00
_cell.angle_gamma   90.00
#
_symmetry.space_group_name_H-M   'P 1'
#
loop_
_entity.id
_entity.type
_entity.pdbx_description
1 polymer ?
#
loop_
_entity_poly.entity_id
_entity_poly.type
_entity_poly.pdbx_seq_one_letter_code
_entity_poly.pdbx_strand_id
1 'polypeptide(L)'
;RIWHSVKAPYGVIGIYAGEVESVHEKTLQRLAEQQEVPVKGQSDIVICGSPYLCPYNVNSIMNPILVHCLTPGYLFHLMSIGKPLLRQGGVLISTHPLYERFHMRHHPSYFDFWNTVLTQTRDPREMEKFETAFAHNERYIHLYRHDYAYHGVHPFYMWYWGSLGHAYAGKVIFVKGNKRVAERMSVETAPTIREAIEMAKSFLGKSDPSISYFHLPPIFTCRVE
;
A
#
# COMPACT_ATOMS: atom_id res chain seq x y z
N ARG A 1 -10.66 20.99 -9.59
CA ARG A 1 -10.53 20.75 -11.05
C ARG A 1 -9.09 20.44 -11.47
N ILE A 2 -8.05 21.15 -10.98
CA ILE A 2 -6.63 20.91 -11.35
C ILE A 2 -6.17 19.45 -11.11
N TRP A 3 -6.51 18.83 -9.97
CA TRP A 3 -6.11 17.44 -9.68
C TRP A 3 -6.81 16.38 -10.54
N HIS A 4 -7.95 16.71 -11.15
CA HIS A 4 -8.69 15.81 -12.06
C HIS A 4 -8.46 16.17 -13.54
N SER A 5 -7.72 17.24 -13.84
CA SER A 5 -7.34 17.61 -15.22
C SER A 5 -6.02 16.97 -15.66
N VAL A 6 -5.25 16.39 -14.73
CA VAL A 6 -4.08 15.58 -15.06
C VAL A 6 -4.56 14.26 -15.64
N LYS A 7 -4.78 14.25 -16.96
CA LYS A 7 -4.90 12.99 -17.70
C LYS A 7 -3.51 12.37 -17.67
N ALA A 8 -3.40 11.18 -17.09
CA ALA A 8 -2.17 10.43 -17.22
C ALA A 8 -1.91 10.22 -18.73
N PRO A 9 -0.69 10.47 -19.23
CA PRO A 9 -0.35 10.43 -20.66
C PRO A 9 -0.23 8.97 -21.15
N TYR A 10 -1.20 8.12 -20.81
CA TYR A 10 -1.21 6.73 -21.22
C TYR A 10 -1.68 6.66 -22.67
N GLY A 11 -0.73 6.36 -23.56
CA GLY A 11 -0.99 5.93 -24.93
C GLY A 11 -0.94 4.40 -25.03
N VAL A 12 -1.35 3.87 -26.19
CA VAL A 12 -1.12 2.47 -26.52
C VAL A 12 0.37 2.27 -26.81
N ILE A 13 1.00 1.33 -26.10
CA ILE A 13 2.46 1.07 -26.17
C ILE A 13 2.78 -0.26 -26.88
N GLY A 14 1.75 -1.07 -27.12
CA GLY A 14 1.82 -2.34 -27.83
C GLY A 14 0.42 -2.97 -27.96
N ILE A 15 0.18 -3.66 -29.06
CA ILE A 15 -1.00 -4.51 -29.28
C ILE A 15 -0.47 -5.88 -29.70
N TYR A 16 -0.85 -6.91 -28.95
CA TYR A 16 -0.43 -8.28 -29.18
C TYR A 16 -1.69 -9.16 -29.23
N ALA A 17 -1.78 -10.03 -30.23
CA ALA A 17 -2.89 -10.96 -30.39
C ALA A 17 -2.34 -12.32 -30.83
N GLY A 18 -2.89 -13.41 -30.29
CA GLY A 18 -2.42 -14.77 -30.54
C GLY A 18 -2.64 -15.70 -29.35
N GLU A 19 -1.82 -16.73 -29.27
CA GLU A 19 -1.76 -17.69 -28.16
C GLU A 19 -1.39 -16.98 -26.84
N VAL A 20 -2.01 -17.42 -25.73
CA VAL A 20 -2.03 -16.70 -24.44
C VAL A 20 -0.63 -16.53 -23.87
N GLU A 21 0.17 -17.60 -23.79
CA GLU A 21 1.51 -17.56 -23.20
C GLU A 21 2.46 -16.70 -24.04
N SER A 22 2.41 -16.88 -25.36
CA SER A 22 3.20 -16.11 -26.32
C SER A 22 2.88 -14.60 -26.27
N VAL A 23 1.62 -14.25 -26.06
CA VAL A 23 1.18 -12.85 -25.88
C VAL A 23 1.58 -12.32 -24.51
N HIS A 24 1.50 -13.15 -23.46
CA HIS A 24 1.86 -12.79 -22.10
C HIS A 24 3.33 -12.36 -22.02
N GLU A 25 4.26 -13.17 -22.53
CA GLU A 25 5.70 -12.87 -22.51
C GLU A 25 6.02 -11.54 -23.22
N LYS A 26 5.48 -11.33 -24.42
CA LYS A 26 5.67 -10.08 -25.18
C LYS A 26 5.09 -8.87 -24.46
N THR A 27 3.96 -9.05 -23.78
CA THR A 27 3.32 -7.99 -22.99
C THR A 27 4.18 -7.62 -21.79
N LEU A 28 4.69 -8.61 -21.05
CA LEU A 28 5.57 -8.38 -19.91
C LEU A 28 6.87 -7.69 -20.34
N GLN A 29 7.48 -8.11 -21.45
CA GLN A 29 8.67 -7.45 -21.99
C GLN A 29 8.40 -5.97 -22.29
N ARG A 30 7.29 -5.65 -22.97
CA ARG A 30 6.91 -4.27 -23.29
C ARG A 30 6.64 -3.43 -22.05
N LEU A 31 6.00 -4.02 -21.03
CA LEU A 31 5.76 -3.36 -19.75
C LEU A 31 7.07 -3.08 -19.01
N ALA A 32 7.99 -4.04 -18.99
CA ALA A 32 9.31 -3.89 -18.39
C ALA A 32 10.11 -2.77 -19.08
N GLU A 33 10.16 -2.75 -20.42
CA GLU A 33 10.81 -1.69 -21.20
C GLU A 33 10.30 -0.29 -20.86
N GLN A 34 9.01 -0.15 -20.50
CA GLN A 34 8.41 1.15 -20.20
C GLN A 34 8.44 1.53 -18.73
N GLN A 35 8.29 0.57 -17.82
CA GLN A 35 8.00 0.84 -16.40
C GLN A 35 9.10 0.38 -15.45
N GLU A 36 10.02 -0.49 -15.85
CA GLU A 36 11.09 -0.94 -14.96
C GLU A 36 12.27 0.02 -14.96
N VAL A 37 12.60 0.53 -13.79
CA VAL A 37 13.80 1.34 -13.54
C VAL A 37 14.84 0.47 -12.86
N PRO A 38 16.04 0.29 -13.44
CA PRO A 38 17.12 -0.45 -12.79
C PRO A 38 17.69 0.36 -11.61
N VAL A 39 17.86 -0.30 -10.47
CA VAL A 39 18.40 0.30 -9.24
C VAL A 39 19.52 -0.59 -8.68
N LYS A 40 20.63 0.04 -8.30
CA LYS A 40 21.78 -0.67 -7.73
C LYS A 40 21.61 -0.86 -6.22
N GLY A 41 21.42 -2.11 -5.81
CA GLY A 41 21.37 -2.50 -4.41
C GLY A 41 20.15 -1.97 -3.63
N GLN A 42 20.07 -2.39 -2.37
CA GLN A 42 18.99 -2.03 -1.46
C GLN A 42 19.35 -0.80 -0.62
N SER A 43 18.34 -0.09 -0.13
CA SER A 43 18.48 1.08 0.75
C SER A 43 18.11 0.77 2.19
N ASP A 44 18.81 1.40 3.14
CA ASP A 44 18.48 1.38 4.57
C ASP A 44 17.11 2.03 4.84
N ILE A 45 16.82 3.12 4.14
CA ILE A 45 15.58 3.90 4.24
C ILE A 45 14.98 4.04 2.84
N VAL A 46 13.68 3.77 2.72
CA VAL A 46 12.92 4.12 1.51
C VAL A 46 11.84 5.13 1.88
N ILE A 47 11.80 6.24 1.17
CA ILE A 47 10.79 7.29 1.31
C ILE A 47 9.86 7.22 0.10
N CYS A 48 8.56 7.19 0.30
CA CYS A 48 7.58 7.25 -0.78
C CYS A 48 6.44 8.23 -0.48
N GLY A 49 5.98 8.94 -1.51
CA GLY A 49 4.75 9.71 -1.43
C GLY A 49 3.54 8.77 -1.49
N SER A 50 2.57 8.95 -0.58
CA SER A 50 1.31 8.20 -0.67
C SER A 50 0.28 9.04 -1.45
N PRO A 51 -0.11 8.64 -2.67
CA PRO A 51 -1.18 9.33 -3.37
C PRO A 51 -2.49 9.13 -2.61
N TYR A 52 -3.44 10.07 -2.74
CA TYR A 52 -4.78 9.92 -2.16
C TYR A 52 -5.63 8.86 -2.90
N LEU A 53 -5.07 8.15 -3.89
CA LEU A 53 -5.77 7.22 -4.75
C LEU A 53 -5.10 5.83 -4.68
N CYS A 54 -5.92 4.81 -4.51
CA CYS A 54 -5.57 3.41 -4.69
C CYS A 54 -6.67 2.72 -5.53
N PRO A 55 -6.47 1.47 -5.97
CA PRO A 55 -7.48 0.75 -6.76
C PRO A 55 -8.85 0.61 -6.07
N TYR A 56 -8.90 0.79 -4.74
CA TYR A 56 -10.06 0.48 -3.91
C TYR A 56 -10.76 1.69 -3.28
N ASN A 57 -10.41 2.91 -3.70
CA ASN A 57 -11.11 4.14 -3.29
C ASN A 57 -11.54 5.01 -4.47
N VAL A 58 -11.72 4.43 -5.67
CA VAL A 58 -12.28 5.15 -6.81
C VAL A 58 -13.64 5.75 -6.44
N ASN A 59 -13.81 7.05 -6.62
CA ASN A 59 -15.00 7.81 -6.17
C ASN A 59 -15.33 7.66 -4.68
N SER A 60 -14.34 7.34 -3.86
CA SER A 60 -14.46 7.17 -2.41
C SER A 60 -13.34 7.92 -1.68
N ILE A 61 -13.26 7.72 -0.36
CA ILE A 61 -12.20 8.28 0.47
C ILE A 61 -11.15 7.21 0.82
N MET A 62 -9.92 7.67 1.07
CA MET A 62 -8.84 6.79 1.53
C MET A 62 -8.92 6.58 3.05
N ASN A 63 -9.34 5.37 3.45
CA ASN A 63 -9.38 4.95 4.85
C ASN A 63 -8.05 4.32 5.30
N PRO A 64 -7.77 4.18 6.61
CA PRO A 64 -6.48 3.70 7.11
C PRO A 64 -6.05 2.31 6.60
N ILE A 65 -6.99 1.39 6.39
CA ILE A 65 -6.71 0.04 5.87
C ILE A 65 -6.23 0.14 4.41
N LEU A 66 -6.80 1.05 3.63
CA LEU A 66 -6.34 1.31 2.27
C LEU A 66 -4.98 2.00 2.22
N VAL A 67 -4.64 2.83 3.22
CA VAL A 67 -3.29 3.36 3.34
C VAL A 67 -2.29 2.23 3.60
N HIS A 68 -2.62 1.31 4.52
CA HIS A 68 -1.81 0.12 4.77
C HIS A 68 -1.67 -0.76 3.51
N CYS A 69 -2.75 -1.00 2.78
CA CYS A 69 -2.68 -1.75 1.52
C CYS A 69 -1.82 -1.04 0.47
N LEU A 70 -1.91 0.29 0.38
CA LEU A 70 -1.17 1.06 -0.61
C LEU A 70 0.33 1.10 -0.29
N THR A 71 0.72 1.43 0.95
CA THR A 71 2.13 1.75 1.24
C THR A 71 3.01 0.51 1.46
N PRO A 72 2.89 -0.27 2.55
CA PRO A 72 3.63 -1.53 2.67
C PRO A 72 3.09 -2.66 1.78
N GLY A 73 1.95 -2.46 1.10
CA GLY A 73 1.48 -3.38 0.06
C GLY A 73 1.96 -2.93 -1.32
N TYR A 74 1.12 -2.25 -2.09
CA TYR A 74 1.41 -1.93 -3.50
C TYR A 74 2.76 -1.24 -3.73
N LEU A 75 3.04 -0.13 -3.03
CA LEU A 75 4.28 0.62 -3.28
C LEU A 75 5.51 -0.22 -2.95
N PHE A 76 5.48 -0.99 -1.85
CA PHE A 76 6.52 -1.95 -1.51
C PHE A 76 6.74 -2.99 -2.61
N HIS A 77 5.68 -3.57 -3.17
CA HIS A 77 5.84 -4.58 -4.22
C HIS A 77 6.29 -3.97 -5.56
N LEU A 78 5.83 -2.77 -5.91
CA LEU A 78 6.31 -2.04 -7.11
C LEU A 78 7.81 -1.78 -7.04
N MET A 79 8.35 -1.53 -5.84
CA MET A 79 9.78 -1.34 -5.62
C MET A 79 10.56 -2.66 -5.40
N SER A 80 10.00 -3.83 -5.76
CA SER A 80 10.56 -5.15 -5.39
C SER A 80 10.77 -6.14 -6.53
N ILE A 81 10.97 -5.69 -7.77
CA ILE A 81 11.26 -6.61 -8.88
C ILE A 81 12.67 -7.20 -8.70
N GLY A 82 12.77 -8.53 -8.63
CA GLY A 82 14.00 -9.26 -8.29
C GLY A 82 14.21 -9.36 -6.77
N LYS A 83 14.41 -8.23 -6.09
CA LYS A 83 14.45 -8.13 -4.62
C LYS A 83 13.89 -6.77 -4.16
N PRO A 84 13.46 -6.61 -2.89
CA PRO A 84 12.95 -5.33 -2.41
C PRO A 84 13.96 -4.18 -2.44
N LEU A 85 13.56 -2.97 -2.83
CA LEU A 85 14.40 -1.77 -2.76
C LEU A 85 14.79 -1.42 -1.33
N LEU A 86 13.87 -1.64 -0.39
CA LEU A 86 14.18 -1.58 1.02
C LEU A 86 14.97 -2.83 1.40
N ARG A 87 16.05 -2.72 2.19
CA ARG A 87 16.67 -3.91 2.77
C ARG A 87 15.82 -4.47 3.92
N GLN A 88 15.95 -5.76 4.21
CA GLN A 88 15.25 -6.36 5.35
C GLN A 88 15.61 -5.62 6.66
N GLY A 89 14.60 -5.33 7.47
CA GLY A 89 14.76 -4.57 8.71
C GLY A 89 15.07 -3.07 8.49
N GLY A 90 14.98 -2.57 7.26
CA GLY A 90 15.08 -1.14 6.94
C GLY A 90 13.86 -0.34 7.39
N VAL A 91 13.86 0.97 7.10
CA VAL A 91 12.75 1.87 7.47
C VAL A 91 11.98 2.36 6.24
N LEU A 92 10.67 2.12 6.21
CA LEU A 92 9.77 2.65 5.19
C LEU A 92 9.11 3.93 5.72
N ILE A 93 9.33 5.05 5.02
CA ILE A 93 8.74 6.35 5.36
C ILE A 93 7.72 6.73 4.28
N SER A 94 6.49 7.03 4.68
CA SER A 94 5.42 7.46 3.79
C SER A 94 4.85 8.82 4.20
N THR A 95 4.47 9.65 3.24
CA THR A 95 3.79 10.92 3.53
C THR A 95 2.27 10.75 3.39
N HIS A 96 1.55 10.63 4.51
CA HIS A 96 0.09 10.55 4.52
C HIS A 96 -0.48 10.95 5.90
N PRO A 97 -1.57 11.73 5.98
CA PRO A 97 -2.12 12.22 7.25
C PRO A 97 -2.85 11.16 8.10
N LEU A 98 -3.05 9.95 7.57
CA LEU A 98 -3.77 8.84 8.24
C LEU A 98 -5.15 9.24 8.80
N TYR A 99 -6.02 9.79 7.95
CA TYR A 99 -7.38 10.12 8.39
C TYR A 99 -8.17 8.86 8.78
N GLU A 100 -8.76 8.86 9.98
CA GLU A 100 -9.72 7.84 10.41
C GLU A 100 -11.11 8.14 9.83
N ARG A 101 -11.29 7.90 8.54
CA ARG A 101 -12.56 8.15 7.84
C ARG A 101 -12.91 6.95 6.97
N PHE A 102 -14.20 6.60 6.97
CA PHE A 102 -14.72 5.47 6.21
C PHE A 102 -15.94 5.92 5.41
N HIS A 103 -16.04 5.47 4.15
CA HIS A 103 -17.22 5.71 3.34
C HIS A 103 -18.25 4.62 3.64
N MET A 104 -19.27 4.90 4.44
CA MET A 104 -20.18 3.85 4.93
C MET A 104 -20.95 3.10 3.82
N ARG A 105 -21.13 3.71 2.64
CA ARG A 105 -21.69 3.02 1.46
C ARG A 105 -20.68 2.07 0.78
N HIS A 106 -19.47 2.54 0.46
CA HIS A 106 -18.50 1.74 -0.29
C HIS A 106 -17.73 0.77 0.60
N HIS A 107 -17.47 1.15 1.85
CA HIS A 107 -16.57 0.46 2.77
C HIS A 107 -17.22 0.14 4.14
N PRO A 108 -18.46 -0.40 4.19
CA PRO A 108 -19.12 -0.72 5.47
C PRO A 108 -18.34 -1.79 6.26
N SER A 109 -17.86 -2.84 5.60
CA SER A 109 -17.06 -3.90 6.22
C SER A 109 -15.71 -3.41 6.75
N TYR A 110 -15.13 -2.38 6.13
CA TYR A 110 -13.86 -1.79 6.58
C TYR A 110 -14.03 -1.06 7.91
N PHE A 111 -15.16 -0.36 8.08
CA PHE A 111 -15.48 0.29 9.35
C PHE A 111 -15.62 -0.75 10.47
N ASP A 112 -16.33 -1.84 10.21
CA ASP A 112 -16.52 -2.90 11.20
C ASP A 112 -15.19 -3.64 11.49
N PHE A 113 -14.40 -3.95 10.46
CA PHE A 113 -13.06 -4.53 10.62
C PHE A 113 -12.14 -3.64 11.48
N TRP A 114 -12.16 -2.32 11.23
CA TRP A 114 -11.36 -1.35 11.99
C TRP A 114 -11.74 -1.29 13.48
N ASN A 115 -13.03 -1.40 13.79
CA ASN A 115 -13.54 -1.26 15.16
C ASN A 115 -13.63 -2.60 15.92
N THR A 116 -13.60 -3.74 15.22
CA THR A 116 -13.73 -5.07 15.84
C THR A 116 -12.48 -5.92 15.72
N VAL A 117 -11.91 -6.05 14.52
CA VAL A 117 -10.77 -6.94 14.28
C VAL A 117 -9.46 -6.27 14.70
N LEU A 118 -9.20 -5.04 14.22
CA LEU A 118 -7.97 -4.30 14.51
C LEU A 118 -7.86 -3.79 15.97
N THR A 119 -8.94 -3.90 16.74
CA THR A 119 -8.90 -3.68 18.19
C THR A 119 -8.39 -4.91 18.96
N GLN A 120 -8.44 -6.09 18.34
CA GLN A 120 -8.06 -7.37 18.94
C GLN A 120 -6.73 -7.91 18.41
N THR A 121 -6.51 -7.85 17.10
CA THR A 121 -5.28 -8.39 16.49
C THR A 121 -4.87 -7.61 15.24
N ARG A 122 -3.58 -7.68 14.93
CA ARG A 122 -2.96 -7.18 13.69
C ARG A 122 -2.23 -8.29 12.93
N ASP A 123 -2.14 -9.48 13.53
CA ASP A 123 -1.53 -10.67 12.93
C ASP A 123 -2.52 -11.28 11.93
N PRO A 124 -2.17 -11.36 10.62
CA PRO A 124 -3.00 -11.99 9.61
C PRO A 124 -3.48 -13.40 9.96
N ARG A 125 -2.65 -14.20 10.65
CA ARG A 125 -3.02 -15.58 11.04
C ARG A 125 -4.16 -15.58 12.06
N GLU A 126 -4.08 -14.67 13.03
CA GLU A 126 -5.14 -14.51 14.04
C GLU A 126 -6.42 -13.90 13.46
N MET A 127 -6.35 -13.23 12.30
CA MET A 127 -7.52 -12.63 11.66
C MET A 127 -8.42 -13.67 10.99
N GLU A 128 -7.88 -14.84 10.62
CA GLU A 128 -8.60 -15.92 9.92
C GLU A 128 -9.89 -16.33 10.66
N LYS A 129 -9.87 -16.30 12.00
CA LYS A 129 -11.04 -16.62 12.85
C LYS A 129 -12.24 -15.68 12.66
N PHE A 130 -12.02 -14.47 12.13
CA PHE A 130 -13.09 -13.50 11.84
C PHE A 130 -13.56 -13.56 10.38
N GLU A 131 -12.74 -14.09 9.47
CA GLU A 131 -12.99 -14.02 8.02
C GLU A 131 -14.30 -14.67 7.62
N THR A 132 -14.56 -15.89 8.08
CA THR A 132 -15.77 -16.65 7.74
C THR A 132 -17.03 -15.90 8.13
N ALA A 133 -17.03 -15.25 9.30
CA ALA A 133 -18.17 -14.47 9.77
C ALA A 133 -18.41 -13.23 8.90
N PHE A 134 -17.35 -12.53 8.47
CA PHE A 134 -17.47 -11.41 7.54
C PHE A 134 -17.85 -11.86 6.13
N ALA A 135 -17.34 -13.00 5.66
CA ALA A 135 -17.61 -13.51 4.33
C ALA A 135 -19.07 -13.96 4.14
N HIS A 136 -19.66 -14.57 5.17
CA HIS A 136 -21.03 -15.09 5.12
C HIS A 136 -22.09 -14.15 5.73
N ASN A 137 -21.70 -12.94 6.15
CA ASN A 137 -22.63 -11.99 6.72
C ASN A 137 -23.63 -11.51 5.65
N GLU A 138 -24.92 -11.82 5.85
CA GLU A 138 -26.00 -11.49 4.90
C GLU A 138 -26.07 -9.99 4.58
N ARG A 139 -25.76 -9.12 5.55
CA ARG A 139 -25.71 -7.67 5.33
C ARG A 139 -24.64 -7.30 4.30
N TYR A 140 -23.41 -7.79 4.46
CA TYR A 140 -22.34 -7.45 3.53
C TYR A 140 -22.56 -8.08 2.15
N ILE A 141 -23.11 -9.30 2.09
CA ILE A 141 -23.48 -9.93 0.82
C ILE A 141 -24.53 -9.07 0.08
N HIS A 142 -25.57 -8.61 0.79
CA HIS A 142 -26.58 -7.74 0.20
C HIS A 142 -25.97 -6.44 -0.31
N LEU A 143 -25.21 -5.73 0.54
CA LEU A 143 -24.59 -4.44 0.18
C LEU A 143 -23.62 -4.57 -1.01
N TYR A 144 -22.89 -5.69 -1.09
CA TYR A 144 -22.00 -5.98 -2.23
C TYR A 144 -22.79 -6.23 -3.52
N ARG A 145 -23.86 -7.03 -3.46
CA ARG A 145 -24.64 -7.43 -4.64
C ARG A 145 -25.58 -6.34 -5.15
N HIS A 146 -26.05 -5.46 -4.26
CA HIS A 146 -27.14 -4.52 -4.58
C HIS A 146 -26.79 -3.05 -4.35
N ASP A 147 -25.80 -2.71 -3.51
CA ASP A 147 -25.52 -1.32 -3.10
C ASP A 147 -24.11 -0.81 -3.42
N TYR A 148 -23.37 -1.50 -4.30
CA TYR A 148 -22.03 -1.13 -4.76
C TYR A 148 -20.97 -1.06 -3.64
N ALA A 149 -21.20 -1.74 -2.51
CA ALA A 149 -20.19 -1.87 -1.47
C ALA A 149 -19.12 -2.89 -1.86
N TYR A 150 -17.95 -2.84 -1.22
CA TYR A 150 -17.00 -3.96 -1.26
C TYR A 150 -17.50 -5.13 -0.41
N HIS A 151 -17.13 -6.35 -0.81
CA HIS A 151 -17.49 -7.57 -0.09
C HIS A 151 -17.00 -7.56 1.37
N GLY A 152 -17.69 -8.30 2.25
CA GLY A 152 -17.41 -8.38 3.68
C GLY A 152 -15.96 -8.76 4.00
N VAL A 153 -15.39 -9.70 3.25
CA VAL A 153 -14.01 -10.20 3.44
C VAL A 153 -12.92 -9.26 2.88
N HIS A 154 -13.30 -8.28 2.05
CA HIS A 154 -12.33 -7.45 1.34
C HIS A 154 -11.30 -6.69 2.22
N PRO A 155 -11.64 -6.12 3.41
CA PRO A 155 -10.64 -5.47 4.26
C PRO A 155 -9.54 -6.43 4.77
N PHE A 156 -9.81 -7.73 4.89
CA PHE A 156 -8.81 -8.73 5.29
C PHE A 156 -7.74 -8.85 4.21
N TYR A 157 -8.13 -9.01 2.95
CA TYR A 157 -7.18 -9.10 1.84
C TYR A 157 -6.34 -7.84 1.68
N MET A 158 -6.93 -6.66 1.95
CA MET A 158 -6.18 -5.39 1.96
C MET A 158 -5.15 -5.32 3.08
N TRP A 159 -5.49 -5.86 4.25
CA TRP A 159 -4.56 -5.98 5.36
C TRP A 159 -3.43 -6.96 5.02
N TYR A 160 -3.76 -8.12 4.47
CA TYR A 160 -2.79 -9.17 4.13
C TYR A 160 -1.80 -8.71 3.07
N TRP A 161 -2.29 -7.98 2.07
CA TRP A 161 -1.45 -7.39 1.03
C TRP A 161 -0.38 -6.46 1.59
N GLY A 162 -0.71 -5.65 2.60
CA GLY A 162 0.25 -4.77 3.27
C GLY A 162 1.11 -5.46 4.32
N SER A 163 0.73 -6.64 4.79
CA SER A 163 1.39 -7.32 5.91
C SER A 163 2.81 -7.80 5.55
N LEU A 164 3.06 -8.21 4.30
CA LEU A 164 4.39 -8.66 3.88
C LEU A 164 5.42 -7.52 3.94
N GLY A 165 5.14 -6.37 3.31
CA GLY A 165 6.05 -5.23 3.35
C GLY A 165 6.16 -4.62 4.75
N HIS A 166 5.10 -4.70 5.55
CA HIS A 166 5.13 -4.28 6.95
C HIS A 166 6.09 -5.17 7.76
N ALA A 167 5.98 -6.50 7.65
CA ALA A 167 6.85 -7.44 8.35
C ALA A 167 8.29 -7.43 7.83
N TYR A 168 8.49 -7.11 6.55
CA TYR A 168 9.81 -6.98 5.95
C TYR A 168 10.56 -5.73 6.44
N ALA A 169 9.82 -4.63 6.63
CA ALA A 169 10.35 -3.42 7.24
C ALA A 169 10.60 -3.61 8.74
N GLY A 170 11.71 -3.07 9.24
CA GLY A 170 11.94 -3.00 10.68
C GLY A 170 11.10 -1.91 11.34
N LYS A 171 10.77 -0.85 10.58
CA LYS A 171 9.91 0.24 11.02
C LYS A 171 9.16 0.86 9.84
N VAL A 172 7.90 1.24 10.07
CA VAL A 172 7.09 2.03 9.13
C VAL A 172 6.72 3.35 9.80
N ILE A 173 6.98 4.47 9.12
CA ILE A 173 6.73 5.82 9.64
C ILE A 173 5.85 6.61 8.68
N PHE A 174 4.77 7.19 9.18
CA PHE A 174 3.93 8.13 8.42
C PHE A 174 4.19 9.58 8.83
N VAL A 175 4.65 10.40 7.90
CA VAL A 175 4.85 11.83 8.12
C VAL A 175 3.49 12.54 8.19
N LYS A 176 3.28 13.28 9.28
CA LYS A 176 2.04 13.98 9.67
C LYS A 176 0.85 13.04 9.89
N GLY A 177 1.11 11.75 10.15
CA GLY A 177 0.06 10.78 10.43
C GLY A 177 -0.66 11.05 11.75
N ASN A 178 -1.98 10.83 11.78
CA ASN A 178 -2.75 10.79 13.02
C ASN A 178 -2.19 9.73 13.99
N LYS A 179 -1.81 10.15 15.20
CA LYS A 179 -1.16 9.28 16.20
C LYS A 179 -2.01 8.08 16.61
N ARG A 180 -3.30 8.26 16.90
CA ARG A 180 -4.21 7.17 17.28
C ARG A 180 -4.37 6.12 16.18
N VAL A 181 -4.43 6.58 14.93
CA VAL A 181 -4.51 5.69 13.76
C VAL A 181 -3.20 4.92 13.56
N ALA A 182 -2.06 5.61 13.70
CA ALA A 182 -0.74 5.00 13.63
C ALA A 182 -0.57 3.89 14.69
N GLU A 183 -0.96 4.16 15.94
CA GLU A 183 -0.97 3.17 17.04
C GLU A 183 -1.88 1.97 16.74
N ARG A 184 -3.09 2.21 16.19
CA ARG A 184 -3.97 1.12 15.77
C ARG A 184 -3.39 0.30 14.62
N MET A 185 -2.54 0.89 13.78
CA MET A 185 -1.89 0.19 12.68
C MET A 185 -0.52 -0.43 13.04
N SER A 186 -0.04 -0.26 14.29
CA SER A 186 1.32 -0.61 14.70
C SER A 186 2.41 0.05 13.85
N VAL A 187 2.24 1.33 13.54
CA VAL A 187 3.23 2.16 12.83
C VAL A 187 3.53 3.42 13.62
N GLU A 188 4.62 4.11 13.27
CA GLU A 188 5.01 5.37 13.90
C GLU A 188 4.61 6.58 13.07
N THR A 189 4.61 7.76 13.69
CA THR A 189 4.33 9.03 13.03
C THR A 189 5.37 10.07 13.40
N ALA A 190 5.68 10.98 12.47
CA ALA A 190 6.62 12.08 12.65
C ALA A 190 6.03 13.38 12.11
N PRO A 191 6.28 14.55 12.72
CA PRO A 191 5.70 15.82 12.26
C PRO A 191 6.30 16.32 10.93
N THR A 192 7.53 15.90 10.61
CA THR A 192 8.25 16.30 9.40
C THR A 192 9.03 15.12 8.81
N ILE A 193 9.44 15.23 7.54
CA ILE A 193 10.33 14.25 6.90
C ILE A 193 11.69 14.22 7.62
N ARG A 194 12.21 15.38 8.07
CA ARG A 194 13.48 15.46 8.81
C ARG A 194 13.42 14.62 10.08
N GLU A 195 12.37 14.79 10.87
CA GLU A 195 12.14 14.01 12.09
C GLU A 195 12.00 12.51 11.79
N ALA A 196 11.27 12.14 10.73
CA ALA A 196 11.16 10.74 10.32
C ALA A 196 12.52 10.11 9.96
N ILE A 197 13.40 10.86 9.29
CA ILE A 197 14.76 10.41 8.96
C ILE A 197 15.60 10.26 10.23
N GLU A 198 15.52 11.18 11.18
CA GLU A 198 16.26 11.06 12.45
C GLU A 198 15.74 9.89 13.30
N MET A 199 14.43 9.65 13.34
CA MET A 199 13.85 8.45 13.95
C MET A 199 14.35 7.17 13.28
N ALA A 200 14.47 7.16 11.95
CA ALA A 200 15.00 6.04 11.20
C ALA A 200 16.48 5.79 11.49
N LYS A 201 17.32 6.83 11.49
CA LYS A 201 18.75 6.75 11.87
C LYS A 201 18.93 6.18 13.27
N SER A 202 18.17 6.70 14.22
CA SER A 202 18.18 6.24 15.62
C SER A 202 17.80 4.76 15.72
N PHE A 203 16.71 4.34 15.07
CA PHE A 203 16.28 2.95 15.04
C PHE A 203 17.33 2.01 14.42
N LEU A 204 17.99 2.45 13.36
CA LEU A 204 19.02 1.67 12.67
C LEU A 204 20.39 1.69 13.37
N GLY A 205 20.58 2.55 14.37
CA GLY A 205 21.89 2.76 14.99
C GLY A 205 22.95 3.26 14.00
N LYS A 206 22.53 3.97 12.94
CA LYS A 206 23.40 4.39 11.82
C LYS A 206 23.27 5.88 11.57
N SER A 207 24.38 6.61 11.62
CA SER A 207 24.42 8.06 11.39
C SER A 207 24.22 8.44 9.92
N ASP A 208 24.68 7.59 9.01
CA ASP A 208 24.64 7.80 7.55
C ASP A 208 24.05 6.60 6.78
N PRO A 209 22.72 6.35 6.90
CA PRO A 209 22.02 5.30 6.16
C PRO A 209 21.81 5.68 4.69
N SER A 210 21.81 4.69 3.79
CA SER A 210 21.43 4.91 2.39
C SER A 210 19.93 5.19 2.28
N ILE A 211 19.56 6.22 1.51
CA ILE A 211 18.17 6.65 1.36
C ILE A 211 17.79 6.65 -0.12
N SER A 212 16.71 5.94 -0.45
CA SER A 212 16.05 6.04 -1.76
C SER A 212 14.72 6.76 -1.65
N TYR A 213 14.44 7.68 -2.57
CA TYR A 213 13.14 8.33 -2.69
C TYR A 213 12.39 7.81 -3.92
N PHE A 214 11.31 7.08 -3.68
CA PHE A 214 10.41 6.59 -4.73
C PHE A 214 9.38 7.68 -5.09
N HIS A 215 9.63 8.37 -6.20
CA HIS A 215 8.84 9.54 -6.62
C HIS A 215 7.66 9.16 -7.52
N LEU A 216 6.46 9.03 -6.93
CA LEU A 216 5.20 8.76 -7.62
C LEU A 216 4.32 10.03 -7.66
N PRO A 217 3.56 10.33 -8.74
CA PRO A 217 3.44 9.65 -10.05
C PRO A 217 4.47 10.09 -11.12
N PRO A 218 4.64 9.36 -12.26
CA PRO A 218 3.85 8.22 -12.77
C PRO A 218 4.15 6.90 -12.05
N ILE A 219 3.33 5.87 -12.27
CA ILE A 219 3.58 4.51 -11.75
C ILE A 219 4.73 3.88 -12.53
N PHE A 220 5.74 3.39 -11.82
CA PHE A 220 6.86 2.61 -12.34
C PHE A 220 7.23 1.53 -11.31
N THR A 221 8.10 0.61 -11.69
CA THR A 221 8.63 -0.45 -10.83
C THR A 221 10.15 -0.34 -10.71
N CYS A 222 10.72 -0.81 -9.61
CA CYS A 222 12.17 -0.87 -9.43
C CYS A 222 12.63 -2.32 -9.62
N ARG A 223 13.54 -2.53 -10.59
CA ARG A 223 14.32 -3.77 -10.71
C ARG A 223 15.62 -3.58 -9.95
N VAL A 224 15.77 -4.29 -8.84
CA VAL A 224 16.92 -4.13 -7.96
C VAL A 224 17.95 -5.21 -8.28
N GLU A 225 19.14 -4.76 -8.72
CA GLU A 225 20.30 -5.62 -9.04
C GLU A 225 20.95 -6.23 -7.79
#